data_AF-A0A1Z8KK51-F1
#
_entry.id   AF-A0A1Z8KK51-F1
#
_cell.length_a   1.000
_cell.length_b   1.000
_cell.length_c   1.000
_cell.angle_alpha   90.00
_cell.angle_beta   90.00
_cell.angle_gamma   90.00
#
_symmetry.space_group_name_H-M   'P 1'
#
loop_
_entity.id
_entity.type
_entity.pdbx_description
1 polymer ?
#
loop_
_entity_poly.entity_id
_entity_poly.type
_entity_poly.pdbx_seq_one_letter_code
_entity_poly.pdbx_strand_id
1 'polypeptide(L)'
;MKKIFNEGFTLIELVIIMVILGVLAAIAVPRMGNTIASSEEAAEDAVLASLKSAVEVFAMDQVVNNSNKSYPSNPFDELDKVPDGYTGLGSPDQDGEWVFTGDSHVAHQRNDNTRHKWYYDSSNGEFGARVAY
;
A
#
# COMPACT_ATOMS: atom_id res chain seq x y z
N MET A 1 -27.92 -31.81 52.40
CA MET A 1 -28.38 -31.77 50.99
C MET A 1 -28.36 -30.32 50.54
N LYS A 2 -27.61 -30.02 49.47
CA LYS A 2 -27.44 -28.66 48.93
C LYS A 2 -28.61 -28.41 47.96
N LYS A 3 -29.52 -27.49 48.29
CA LYS A 3 -30.64 -27.12 47.40
C LYS A 3 -30.06 -26.36 46.20
N ILE A 4 -30.24 -26.90 45.00
CA ILE A 4 -29.94 -26.19 43.75
C ILE A 4 -31.19 -25.38 43.40
N PHE A 5 -31.08 -24.05 43.39
CA PHE A 5 -32.14 -23.17 42.94
C PHE A 5 -32.24 -23.28 41.42
N ASN A 6 -33.30 -23.92 40.93
CA ASN A 6 -33.70 -23.84 39.52
C ASN A 6 -34.60 -22.59 39.37
N GLU A 7 -33.96 -21.44 39.15
CA GLU A 7 -34.67 -20.21 38.79
C GLU A 7 -34.98 -20.26 37.29
N GLY A 8 -36.28 -20.27 36.96
CA GLY A 8 -36.74 -20.25 35.57
C GLY A 8 -36.57 -18.86 34.96
N PHE A 9 -36.08 -18.82 33.72
CA PHE A 9 -35.87 -17.60 32.95
C PHE A 9 -37.20 -16.88 32.71
N THR A 10 -37.24 -15.54 32.85
CA THR A 10 -38.46 -14.79 32.58
C THR A 10 -38.58 -14.43 31.09
N LEU A 11 -39.82 -14.35 30.58
CA LEU A 11 -40.05 -13.96 29.17
C LEU A 11 -39.49 -12.56 28.87
N ILE A 12 -39.57 -11.64 29.84
CA ILE A 12 -39.06 -10.29 29.66
C ILE A 12 -37.53 -10.25 29.51
N GLU A 13 -36.84 -11.15 30.18
CA GLU A 13 -35.38 -11.28 30.15
C GLU A 13 -34.92 -11.77 28.77
N LEU A 14 -35.65 -12.73 28.19
CA LEU A 14 -35.41 -13.20 26.83
C LEU A 14 -35.62 -12.08 25.79
N VAL A 15 -36.67 -11.27 25.97
CA VAL A 15 -36.98 -10.14 25.07
C VAL A 15 -35.90 -9.07 25.15
N ILE A 16 -35.45 -8.69 26.35
CA ILE A 16 -34.39 -7.69 26.53
C ILE A 16 -33.08 -8.16 25.89
N ILE A 17 -32.73 -9.45 26.07
CA ILE A 17 -31.52 -10.01 25.46
C ILE A 17 -31.61 -9.98 23.93
N MET A 18 -32.76 -10.34 23.35
CA MET A 18 -32.96 -10.26 21.90
C MET A 18 -32.82 -8.82 21.38
N VAL A 19 -33.34 -7.84 22.12
CA VAL A 19 -33.20 -6.42 21.77
C VAL A 19 -31.73 -5.99 21.85
N ILE A 20 -31.00 -6.34 22.92
CA ILE A 20 -29.58 -6.02 23.07
C ILE A 20 -28.75 -6.67 21.96
N LEU A 21 -28.96 -7.96 21.68
CA LEU A 21 -28.28 -8.67 20.60
C LEU A 21 -28.61 -8.06 19.21
N GLY A 22 -29.85 -7.60 19.00
CA GLY A 22 -30.26 -6.90 17.78
C GLY A 22 -29.55 -5.56 17.58
N VAL A 23 -29.43 -4.76 18.64
CA VAL A 23 -28.68 -3.49 18.61
C VAL A 23 -27.18 -3.74 18.41
N LEU A 24 -26.60 -4.70 19.15
CA LEU A 24 -25.19 -5.07 19.04
C LEU A 24 -24.86 -5.56 17.61
N ALA A 25 -25.72 -6.39 17.02
CA ALA A 25 -25.53 -6.85 15.64
C ALA A 25 -25.58 -5.71 14.62
N ALA A 26 -26.42 -4.70 14.83
CA ALA A 26 -26.53 -3.54 13.94
C ALA A 26 -25.31 -2.61 14.00
N ILE A 27 -24.63 -2.51 15.15
CA ILE A 27 -23.45 -1.63 15.32
C ILE A 27 -22.12 -2.35 15.07
N ALA A 28 -22.11 -3.69 15.00
CA ALA A 28 -20.90 -4.51 15.01
C ALA A 28 -20.11 -4.54 13.68
N VAL A 29 -20.35 -3.61 12.74
CA VAL A 29 -19.57 -3.54 11.50
C VAL A 29 -18.62 -2.34 11.54
N PRO A 30 -17.36 -2.54 11.97
CA PRO A 30 -16.34 -1.50 11.94
C PRO A 30 -15.82 -1.21 10.53
N ARG A 31 -15.48 0.05 10.31
CA ARG A 31 -15.04 0.69 9.07
C ARG A 31 -13.57 0.34 8.73
N MET A 32 -13.30 -0.88 8.28
CA MET A 32 -11.92 -1.32 7.96
C MET A 32 -11.39 -0.82 6.61
N GLY A 33 -12.26 -0.53 5.63
CA GLY A 33 -11.83 -0.22 4.26
C GLY A 33 -10.96 1.04 4.12
N ASN A 34 -11.31 2.13 4.81
CA ASN A 34 -10.58 3.40 4.66
C ASN A 34 -9.14 3.34 5.20
N THR A 35 -8.89 2.53 6.22
CA THR A 35 -7.55 2.41 6.83
C THR A 35 -6.60 1.64 5.91
N ILE A 36 -7.10 0.65 5.16
CA ILE A 36 -6.30 -0.15 4.24
C ILE A 36 -5.78 0.72 3.09
N ALA A 37 -6.68 1.44 2.40
CA ALA A 37 -6.31 2.32 1.29
C ALA A 37 -5.30 3.40 1.71
N SER A 38 -5.46 4.02 2.90
CA SER A 38 -4.48 4.98 3.40
C SER A 38 -3.13 4.36 3.76
N SER A 39 -3.12 3.10 4.17
CA SER A 39 -1.88 2.38 4.51
C SER A 39 -1.11 1.99 3.25
N GLU A 40 -1.82 1.58 2.20
CA GLU A 40 -1.23 1.30 0.88
C GLU A 40 -0.64 2.57 0.26
N GLU A 41 -1.36 3.70 0.31
CA GLU A 41 -0.83 5.00 -0.13
C GLU A 41 0.42 5.41 0.64
N ALA A 42 0.44 5.25 1.96
CA ALA A 42 1.62 5.55 2.76
C ALA A 42 2.82 4.64 2.42
N ALA A 43 2.55 3.37 2.10
CA ALA A 43 3.59 2.43 1.66
C ALA A 43 4.14 2.81 0.28
N GLU A 44 3.28 3.21 -0.66
CA GLU A 44 3.68 3.72 -1.97
C GLU A 44 4.59 4.95 -1.83
N ASP A 45 4.20 5.92 -1.00
CA ASP A 45 4.97 7.13 -0.77
C ASP A 45 6.35 6.83 -0.16
N ALA A 46 6.43 5.83 0.73
CA ALA A 46 7.70 5.38 1.30
C ALA A 46 8.62 4.77 0.23
N VAL A 47 8.09 3.92 -0.66
CA VAL A 47 8.85 3.34 -1.78
C VAL A 47 9.34 4.44 -2.72
N LEU A 48 8.48 5.39 -3.09
CA LEU A 48 8.81 6.52 -3.94
C LEU A 48 9.88 7.42 -3.32
N ALA A 49 9.85 7.62 -1.99
CA ALA A 49 10.90 8.36 -1.28
C ALA A 49 12.25 7.63 -1.32
N SER A 50 12.26 6.30 -1.15
CA SER A 50 13.45 5.48 -1.30
C SER A 50 14.03 5.55 -2.72
N LEU A 51 13.18 5.45 -3.75
CA LEU A 51 13.61 5.59 -5.14
C LEU A 51 14.23 6.96 -5.43
N LYS A 52 13.56 8.05 -5.00
CA LYS A 52 14.08 9.42 -5.12
C LYS A 52 15.45 9.58 -4.48
N SER A 53 15.63 9.02 -3.28
CA SER A 53 16.93 9.05 -2.61
C SER A 53 17.98 8.26 -3.38
N ALA A 54 17.65 7.07 -3.86
CA ALA A 54 18.58 6.20 -4.57
C ALA A 54 19.07 6.82 -5.88
N VAL A 55 18.16 7.38 -6.70
CA VAL A 55 18.55 8.01 -7.97
C VAL A 55 19.39 9.27 -7.78
N GLU A 56 19.16 10.04 -6.70
CA GLU A 56 19.99 11.21 -6.42
C GLU A 56 21.38 10.81 -5.92
N VAL A 57 21.48 9.77 -5.09
CA VAL A 57 22.79 9.21 -4.69
C VAL A 57 23.57 8.73 -5.92
N PHE A 58 22.92 7.98 -6.82
CA PHE A 58 23.53 7.58 -8.08
C PHE A 58 24.01 8.78 -8.89
N ALA A 59 23.19 9.83 -9.02
CA ALA A 59 23.57 11.01 -9.76
C ALA A 59 24.77 11.74 -9.14
N MET A 60 24.89 11.77 -7.81
CA MET A 60 26.07 12.29 -7.12
C MET A 60 27.31 11.45 -7.40
N ASP A 61 27.19 10.12 -7.37
CA ASP A 61 28.30 9.22 -7.72
C ASP A 61 28.76 9.41 -9.16
N GLN A 62 27.83 9.67 -10.10
CA GLN A 62 28.18 9.97 -11.49
C GLN A 62 28.94 11.28 -11.65
N VAL A 63 28.58 12.30 -10.87
CA VAL A 63 29.36 13.55 -10.84
C VAL A 63 30.77 13.31 -10.33
N VAL A 64 30.94 12.47 -9.31
CA VAL A 64 32.28 12.14 -8.76
C VAL A 64 33.10 11.34 -9.76
N ASN A 65 32.52 10.32 -10.38
CA ASN A 65 33.25 9.39 -11.24
C ASN A 65 33.51 9.94 -12.64
N ASN A 66 32.52 10.63 -13.21
CA ASN A 66 32.49 11.01 -14.62
C ASN A 66 32.41 12.53 -14.84
N SER A 67 32.40 13.34 -13.77
CA SER A 67 32.21 14.80 -13.85
C SER A 67 30.94 15.21 -14.59
N ASN A 68 29.94 14.32 -14.65
CA ASN A 68 28.69 14.52 -15.36
C ASN A 68 27.54 14.01 -14.49
N LYS A 69 26.52 14.85 -14.30
CA LYS A 69 25.31 14.46 -13.57
C LYS A 69 24.39 13.71 -14.53
N SER A 70 24.17 12.43 -14.26
CA SER A 70 23.25 11.59 -15.01
C SER A 70 22.42 10.74 -14.06
N TYR A 71 21.19 10.44 -14.44
CA TYR A 71 20.27 9.61 -13.67
C TYR A 71 20.12 8.23 -14.32
N PRO A 72 19.74 7.19 -13.55
CA PRO A 72 19.57 5.85 -14.08
C PRO A 72 18.37 5.80 -15.03
N SER A 73 18.37 4.84 -15.96
CA SER A 73 17.23 4.65 -16.86
C SER A 73 16.01 4.04 -16.14
N ASN A 74 16.27 3.18 -15.16
CA ASN A 74 15.28 2.55 -14.31
C ASN A 74 15.64 2.86 -12.85
N PRO A 75 14.78 3.55 -12.08
CA PRO A 75 15.10 3.97 -10.72
C PRO A 75 15.21 2.80 -9.74
N PHE A 76 14.64 1.63 -10.05
CA PHE A 76 14.72 0.45 -9.20
C PHE A 76 16.10 -0.23 -9.21
N ASP A 77 16.89 -0.02 -10.25
CA ASP A 77 18.21 -0.66 -10.40
C ASP A 77 19.21 -0.13 -9.36
N GLU A 78 18.93 1.03 -8.77
CA GLU A 78 19.79 1.69 -7.78
C GLU A 78 19.39 1.41 -6.33
N LEU A 79 18.34 0.62 -6.09
CA LEU A 79 17.94 0.23 -4.74
C LEU A 79 18.72 -0.99 -4.27
N ASP A 80 19.37 -0.88 -3.11
CA ASP A 80 20.01 -2.02 -2.42
C ASP A 80 19.00 -3.12 -2.06
N LYS A 81 17.79 -2.70 -1.65
CA LYS A 81 16.64 -3.59 -1.47
C LYS A 81 15.45 -3.05 -2.26
N VAL A 82 15.09 -3.76 -3.32
CA VAL A 82 13.85 -3.51 -4.06
C VAL A 82 12.62 -3.81 -3.19
N PRO A 83 11.48 -3.14 -3.43
CA PRO A 83 10.23 -3.45 -2.75
C PRO A 83 9.81 -4.89 -2.97
N ASP A 84 9.13 -5.46 -1.97
CA ASP A 84 8.51 -6.77 -2.13
C ASP A 84 7.47 -6.68 -3.27
N GLY A 85 7.55 -7.63 -4.21
CA GLY A 85 6.69 -7.62 -5.40
C GLY A 85 7.27 -6.88 -6.62
N TYR A 86 8.51 -6.37 -6.58
CA TYR A 86 9.15 -5.85 -7.79
C TYR A 86 9.50 -6.98 -8.78
N THR A 87 8.95 -6.93 -9.99
CA THR A 87 9.12 -7.96 -11.03
C THR A 87 9.89 -7.47 -12.26
N GLY A 88 10.36 -6.22 -12.25
CA GLY A 88 11.18 -5.66 -13.32
C GLY A 88 10.40 -4.82 -14.32
N LEU A 89 10.72 -4.98 -15.61
CA LEU A 89 10.11 -4.24 -16.70
C LEU A 89 8.78 -4.87 -17.12
N GLY A 90 7.70 -4.10 -17.11
CA GLY A 90 6.40 -4.66 -17.52
C GLY A 90 5.20 -3.79 -17.22
N SER A 91 4.05 -4.45 -17.16
CA SER A 91 2.78 -3.90 -16.69
C SER A 91 2.34 -4.76 -15.50
N PRO A 92 1.89 -4.17 -14.39
CA PRO A 92 1.56 -4.96 -13.23
C PRO A 92 0.28 -5.76 -13.49
N ASP A 93 0.32 -7.05 -13.20
CA ASP A 93 -0.73 -8.05 -13.39
C ASP A 93 -1.14 -8.77 -12.10
N GLN A 94 -0.38 -8.60 -11.02
CA GLN A 94 -0.63 -9.21 -9.71
C GLN A 94 -0.74 -8.18 -8.59
N ASP A 95 -1.47 -8.54 -7.53
CA ASP A 95 -1.64 -7.69 -6.37
C ASP A 95 -0.34 -7.56 -5.56
N GLY A 96 -0.02 -6.34 -5.14
CA GLY A 96 1.23 -6.00 -4.47
C GLY A 96 2.41 -5.82 -5.43
N GLU A 97 2.21 -5.98 -6.74
CA GLU A 97 3.30 -5.95 -7.71
C GLU A 97 3.81 -4.53 -7.98
N TRP A 98 5.12 -4.40 -8.11
CA TRP A 98 5.82 -3.20 -8.58
C TRP A 98 6.51 -3.48 -9.90
N VAL A 99 6.41 -2.55 -10.85
CA VAL A 99 7.13 -2.63 -12.13
C VAL A 99 7.66 -1.27 -12.54
N PHE A 100 8.66 -1.29 -13.42
CA PHE A 100 9.01 -0.14 -14.25
C PHE A 100 8.47 -0.36 -15.66
N THR A 101 7.72 0.60 -16.16
CA THR A 101 7.01 0.49 -17.44
C THR A 101 7.88 1.00 -18.59
N GLY A 102 7.60 0.54 -19.82
CA GLY A 102 8.33 0.97 -21.02
C GLY A 102 8.15 2.45 -21.37
N ASP A 103 7.12 3.10 -20.84
CA ASP A 103 6.81 4.52 -20.97
C ASP A 103 7.33 5.36 -19.79
N SER A 104 8.37 4.90 -19.10
CA SER A 104 9.07 5.62 -18.03
C SER A 104 8.20 5.94 -16.82
N HIS A 105 7.39 4.98 -16.37
CA HIS A 105 6.67 5.08 -15.10
C HIS A 105 7.07 3.97 -14.14
N VAL A 106 7.18 4.34 -12.87
CA VAL A 106 7.03 3.39 -11.77
C VAL A 106 5.54 3.07 -11.64
N ALA A 107 5.16 1.80 -11.57
CA ALA A 107 3.78 1.39 -11.42
C ALA A 107 3.61 0.36 -10.29
N HIS A 108 2.45 0.42 -9.63
CA HIS A 108 2.07 -0.47 -8.55
C HIS A 108 0.61 -0.91 -8.70
N GLN A 109 0.33 -2.18 -8.39
CA GLN A 109 -1.04 -2.70 -8.22
C GLN A 109 -1.30 -3.01 -6.75
N ARG A 110 -2.36 -2.42 -6.19
CA ARG A 110 -2.79 -2.61 -4.80
C ARG A 110 -3.58 -3.91 -4.63
N ASN A 111 -3.89 -4.27 -3.39
CA ASN A 111 -4.63 -5.50 -3.07
C ASN A 111 -6.12 -5.48 -3.47
N ASP A 112 -6.63 -4.32 -3.90
CA ASP A 112 -7.98 -4.14 -4.45
C ASP A 112 -7.99 -4.10 -5.98
N ASN A 113 -6.90 -4.54 -6.63
CA ASN A 113 -6.66 -4.48 -8.07
C ASN A 113 -6.64 -3.07 -8.67
N THR A 114 -6.67 -2.01 -7.84
CA THR A 114 -6.42 -0.66 -8.34
C THR A 114 -4.95 -0.49 -8.66
N ARG A 115 -4.66 0.26 -9.73
CA ARG A 115 -3.31 0.48 -10.21
C ARG A 115 -2.99 1.95 -10.26
N HIS A 116 -1.78 2.27 -9.82
CA HIS A 116 -1.25 3.62 -9.80
C HIS A 116 0.13 3.66 -10.44
N LYS A 117 0.45 4.78 -11.07
CA LYS A 117 1.75 5.02 -11.69
C LYS A 117 2.25 6.44 -11.46
N TRP A 118 3.57 6.57 -11.48
CA TRP A 118 4.31 7.81 -11.31
C TRP A 118 5.32 7.92 -12.44
N TYR A 119 5.21 8.99 -13.22
CA TYR A 119 6.18 9.28 -14.27
C TYR A 119 7.58 9.45 -13.66
N TYR A 120 8.61 8.97 -14.33
CA TYR A 120 10.00 9.13 -13.96
C TYR A 120 10.78 9.73 -15.12
N ASP A 121 11.43 10.86 -14.88
CA ASP A 121 12.23 11.55 -15.87
C ASP A 121 13.71 11.26 -15.65
N SER A 122 14.28 10.37 -16.48
CA SER A 122 15.71 10.02 -16.43
C SER A 122 16.65 11.17 -16.86
N SER A 123 16.14 12.30 -17.34
CA SER A 123 16.98 13.46 -17.66
C SER A 123 17.31 14.32 -16.43
N ASN A 124 16.44 14.32 -15.41
CA ASN A 124 16.56 15.17 -14.23
C ASN A 124 16.29 14.44 -12.89
N GLY A 125 15.93 13.15 -12.93
CA GLY A 125 15.67 12.33 -11.76
C GLY A 125 14.34 12.61 -11.06
N GLU A 126 13.46 13.43 -11.65
CA GLU A 126 12.19 13.78 -11.04
C GLU A 126 11.13 12.70 -11.20
N PHE A 127 10.24 12.62 -10.20
CA PHE A 127 9.07 11.75 -10.22
C PHE A 127 7.82 12.61 -10.25
N GLY A 128 6.91 12.28 -11.16
CA GLY A 128 5.62 12.94 -11.33
C GLY A 128 4.64 12.62 -10.20
N ALA A 129 3.48 13.28 -10.27
CA ALA A 129 2.37 13.00 -9.37
C ALA A 129 1.79 11.59 -9.62
N ARG A 130 1.15 11.04 -8.59
CA ARG A 130 0.40 9.79 -8.69
C ARG A 130 -0.74 9.93 -9.69
N VAL A 131 -0.81 9.02 -10.64
CA VAL A 131 -1.90 8.92 -11.63
C VAL A 131 -2.49 7.52 -11.56
N ALA A 132 -3.78 7.36 -11.87
CA ALA A 132 -4.33 6.04 -12.14
C ALA A 132 -3.66 5.44 -13.38
N TYR A 133 -3.38 4.13 -13.34
CA TYR A 133 -2.68 3.42 -14.40
C TYR A 133 -3.49 3.34 -15.70
#